data_AF-A0A1M8A4A1-F1
#
_entry.id   AF-A0A1M8A4A1-F1
#
_cell.length_a   1.000
_cell.length_b   1.000
_cell.length_c   1.000
_cell.angle_alpha   90.00
_cell.angle_beta   90.00
_cell.angle_gamma   90.00
#
_symmetry.space_group_name_H-M   'P 1'
#
loop_
_entity.id
_entity.type
_entity.pdbx_description
1 polymer ?
#
loop_
_entity_poly.entity_id
_entity_poly.type
_entity_poly.pdbx_seq_one_letter_code
_entity_poly.pdbx_strand_id
1 'polypeptide(L)'
;MTFAQVALSQIVLWGVWSTAESVGVRILLEILYSNVITLIRLKRPPPHSPAADSHRIVARMVIAIAYFLYAISRIVLATETSAYQKFGVIPCASEKEIKRHFRDLAKLYHPDKVGMAGEAKFMQLHDAYEMISEPTLRLAYDRFGPQAISSAHLSTVNEFIRNGVYEILYSQLHLLFAQALGWLLHARSYNYSFGMGTMWGLLLQGTLCWLQLRMATSKGACPYITRVTGLIPFQIVIIMIRAFFPCMLFLQQIHMCLERLLATGKWGHFRFASSEESILVESPAEMRKSEITRILRKEAETLPEANAQIDLMAISALQLHAQAYGNVLQNKENSNP
;
A
#
# COMPACT_ATOMS: atom_id res chain seq x y z
N MET A 1 3.46 20.96 12.79
CA MET A 1 2.32 21.32 11.91
C MET A 1 1.09 21.48 12.78
N THR A 2 0.22 22.46 12.49
CA THR A 2 -1.07 22.57 13.19
C THR A 2 -2.04 21.52 12.67
N PHE A 3 -3.02 21.11 13.49
CA PHE A 3 -4.07 20.16 13.10
C PHE A 3 -4.79 20.59 11.81
N ALA A 4 -4.99 21.90 11.60
CA ALA A 4 -5.59 22.44 10.39
C ALA A 4 -4.74 22.20 9.14
N GLN A 5 -3.40 22.35 9.23
CA GLN A 5 -2.50 22.07 8.11
C GLN A 5 -2.52 20.60 7.73
N VAL A 6 -2.57 19.72 8.73
CA VAL A 6 -2.73 18.28 8.55
C VAL A 6 -4.04 17.98 7.82
N ALA A 7 -5.17 18.45 8.34
CA ALA A 7 -6.48 18.19 7.76
C ALA A 7 -6.55 18.67 6.31
N LEU A 8 -6.06 19.88 6.02
CA LEU A 8 -5.99 20.41 4.66
C LEU A 8 -5.13 19.54 3.75
N SER A 9 -3.95 19.11 4.21
CA SER A 9 -3.07 18.24 3.42
C SER A 9 -3.74 16.90 3.08
N GLN A 10 -4.50 16.33 4.01
CA GLN A 10 -5.23 15.09 3.79
C GLN A 10 -6.40 15.28 2.84
N ILE A 11 -7.17 16.37 2.98
CA ILE A 11 -8.27 16.69 2.05
C ILE A 11 -7.75 16.82 0.62
N VAL A 12 -6.64 17.56 0.44
CA VAL A 12 -6.01 17.71 -0.89
C VAL A 12 -5.52 16.37 -1.41
N LEU A 13 -4.83 15.57 -0.59
CA LEU A 13 -4.32 14.26 -0.99
C LEU A 13 -5.46 13.33 -1.44
N TRP A 14 -6.50 13.20 -0.62
CA TRP A 14 -7.65 12.33 -0.91
C TRP A 14 -8.50 12.85 -2.09
N GLY A 15 -8.70 14.16 -2.21
CA GLY A 15 -9.45 14.76 -3.30
C GLY A 15 -8.73 14.71 -4.64
N VAL A 16 -7.40 14.92 -4.65
CA VAL A 16 -6.58 14.71 -5.85
C VAL A 16 -6.58 13.24 -6.23
N TRP A 17 -6.44 12.33 -5.27
CA TRP A 17 -6.40 10.89 -5.55
C TRP A 17 -7.72 10.37 -6.16
N SER A 18 -8.87 10.78 -5.61
CA SER A 18 -10.19 10.32 -6.06
C SER A 18 -10.45 10.64 -7.54
N THR A 19 -9.86 11.71 -8.04
CA THR A 19 -9.97 12.14 -9.44
C THR A 19 -8.83 11.59 -10.30
N ALA A 20 -7.60 11.59 -9.79
CA ALA A 20 -6.40 11.17 -10.51
C ALA A 20 -6.49 9.73 -11.04
N GLU A 21 -7.02 8.79 -10.25
CA GLU A 21 -7.23 7.40 -10.71
C GLU A 21 -8.17 7.36 -11.92
N SER A 22 -9.31 8.04 -11.82
CA SER A 22 -10.32 8.05 -12.89
C SER A 22 -9.81 8.71 -14.17
N VAL A 23 -8.96 9.74 -14.04
CA VAL A 23 -8.35 10.46 -15.16
C VAL A 23 -7.25 9.60 -15.79
N GLY A 24 -6.37 9.01 -14.98
CA GLY A 24 -5.32 8.12 -15.44
C GLY A 24 -5.85 6.93 -16.23
N VAL A 25 -6.93 6.30 -15.75
CA VAL A 25 -7.58 5.18 -16.44
C VAL A 25 -8.15 5.61 -17.79
N ARG A 26 -8.77 6.79 -17.86
CA ARG A 26 -9.31 7.35 -19.10
C ARG A 26 -8.20 7.60 -20.11
N ILE A 27 -7.14 8.28 -19.71
CA ILE A 27 -5.97 8.56 -20.56
C ILE A 27 -5.34 7.26 -21.06
N LEU A 28 -5.08 6.29 -20.16
CA LEU A 28 -4.48 5.01 -20.54
C LEU A 28 -5.35 4.25 -21.56
N LEU A 29 -6.66 4.18 -21.32
CA LEU A 29 -7.56 3.51 -22.25
C LEU A 29 -7.66 4.24 -23.60
N GLU A 30 -7.65 5.57 -23.61
CA GLU A 30 -7.62 6.35 -24.87
C GLU A 30 -6.33 6.09 -25.66
N ILE A 31 -5.18 6.00 -25.00
CA ILE A 31 -3.92 5.63 -25.64
C ILE A 31 -3.97 4.19 -26.18
N LEU A 32 -4.54 3.26 -25.42
CA LEU A 32 -4.66 1.86 -25.86
C LEU A 32 -5.63 1.69 -27.04
N TYR A 33 -6.74 2.44 -27.06
CA TYR A 33 -7.71 2.39 -28.16
C TYR A 33 -7.29 3.16 -29.40
N SER A 34 -6.40 4.14 -29.27
CA SER A 34 -5.91 4.92 -30.42
C SER A 34 -4.93 4.14 -31.31
N ASN A 35 -4.63 2.86 -30.98
CA ASN A 35 -3.70 1.98 -31.71
C ASN A 35 -2.29 2.58 -31.88
N VAL A 36 -1.91 3.55 -31.04
CA VAL A 36 -0.57 4.15 -31.02
C VAL A 36 0.49 3.08 -30.72
N ILE A 37 0.13 2.11 -29.88
CA ILE A 37 0.95 0.92 -29.62
C ILE A 37 0.52 -0.15 -30.63
N THR A 38 1.21 -0.21 -31.77
CA THR A 38 0.92 -1.12 -32.89
C THR A 38 0.87 -2.61 -32.51
N LEU A 39 1.51 -2.98 -31.40
CA LEU A 39 1.54 -4.34 -30.85
C LEU A 39 0.21 -4.76 -30.20
N ILE A 40 -0.62 -3.80 -29.77
CA ILE A 40 -1.86 -4.05 -29.02
C ILE A 40 -3.04 -3.56 -29.86
N ARG A 41 -3.65 -4.44 -30.65
CA ARG A 41 -4.89 -4.13 -31.39
C ARG A 41 -6.09 -4.28 -30.46
N LEU A 42 -6.37 -3.24 -29.68
CA LEU A 42 -7.50 -3.22 -28.76
C LEU A 42 -8.68 -2.46 -29.38
N LYS A 43 -9.82 -3.12 -29.57
CA LYS A 43 -11.06 -2.46 -29.99
C LYS A 43 -11.76 -1.80 -28.80
N ARG A 44 -12.39 -0.64 -29.04
CA ARG A 44 -13.19 0.04 -28.03
C ARG A 44 -14.53 -0.70 -27.85
N PRO A 45 -14.85 -1.21 -26.64
CA PRO A 45 -16.12 -1.89 -26.39
C PRO A 45 -17.29 -0.89 -26.26
N PRO A 46 -18.54 -1.35 -26.47
CA PRO A 46 -19.72 -0.51 -26.28
C PRO A 46 -19.86 -0.03 -24.82
N PRO A 47 -20.40 1.18 -24.60
CA PRO A 47 -20.57 1.75 -23.27
C PRO A 47 -21.47 0.86 -22.40
N HIS A 48 -21.14 0.74 -21.11
CA HIS A 48 -21.85 -0.09 -20.12
C HIS A 48 -21.86 -1.61 -20.38
N SER A 49 -21.02 -2.10 -21.29
CA SER A 49 -20.81 -3.54 -21.47
C SER A 49 -19.88 -4.14 -20.40
N PRO A 50 -20.00 -5.44 -20.09
CA PRO A 50 -19.08 -6.12 -19.17
C PRO A 50 -17.62 -6.03 -19.66
N ALA A 51 -17.38 -5.99 -20.97
CA ALA A 51 -16.06 -5.79 -21.55
C ALA A 51 -15.46 -4.41 -21.24
N ALA A 52 -16.29 -3.35 -21.29
CA ALA A 52 -15.84 -2.01 -20.91
C ALA A 52 -15.44 -1.94 -19.42
N ASP A 53 -16.16 -2.66 -18.56
CA ASP A 53 -15.83 -2.75 -17.14
C ASP A 53 -14.54 -3.57 -16.89
N SER A 54 -14.35 -4.68 -17.60
CA SER A 54 -13.09 -5.45 -17.56
C SER A 54 -11.90 -4.59 -17.99
N HIS A 55 -12.00 -3.84 -19.09
CA HIS A 55 -10.92 -2.96 -19.54
C HIS A 55 -10.57 -1.89 -18.51
N ARG A 56 -11.58 -1.29 -17.84
CA ARG A 56 -11.36 -0.32 -16.77
C ARG A 56 -10.65 -0.92 -15.56
N ILE A 57 -10.99 -2.14 -15.18
CA ILE A 57 -10.37 -2.82 -14.04
C ILE A 57 -8.91 -3.16 -14.33
N VAL A 58 -8.63 -3.75 -15.49
CA VAL A 58 -7.25 -4.07 -15.85
C VAL A 58 -6.42 -2.80 -15.99
N ALA A 59 -6.97 -1.73 -16.58
CA ALA A 59 -6.29 -0.43 -16.64
C ALA A 59 -6.01 0.15 -15.24
N ARG A 60 -6.95 0.06 -14.30
CA ARG A 60 -6.73 0.44 -12.89
C ARG A 60 -5.62 -0.36 -12.24
N MET A 61 -5.60 -1.69 -12.43
CA MET A 61 -4.53 -2.55 -11.90
C MET A 61 -3.17 -2.14 -12.45
N VAL A 62 -3.06 -1.91 -13.76
CA VAL A 62 -1.79 -1.52 -14.41
C VAL A 62 -1.29 -0.20 -13.83
N ILE A 63 -2.17 0.80 -13.70
CA ILE A 63 -1.82 2.09 -13.11
C ILE A 63 -1.43 1.95 -11.63
N ALA A 64 -2.18 1.15 -10.85
CA ALA A 64 -1.90 0.91 -9.45
C ALA A 64 -0.54 0.21 -9.25
N ILE A 65 -0.21 -0.80 -10.06
CA ILE A 65 1.09 -1.48 -10.04
C ILE A 65 2.20 -0.51 -10.44
N ALA A 66 2.03 0.25 -11.52
CA ALA A 66 3.02 1.22 -11.99
C ALA A 66 3.29 2.30 -10.93
N TYR A 67 2.24 2.84 -10.32
CA TYR A 67 2.34 3.81 -9.23
C TYR A 67 3.00 3.20 -7.99
N PHE A 68 2.64 1.97 -7.61
CA PHE A 68 3.26 1.27 -6.48
C PHE A 68 4.77 1.10 -6.70
N LEU A 69 5.19 0.60 -7.86
CA LEU A 69 6.60 0.43 -8.20
C LEU A 69 7.34 1.78 -8.23
N TYR A 70 6.74 2.81 -8.82
CA TYR A 70 7.29 4.16 -8.82
C TYR A 70 7.45 4.69 -7.38
N ALA A 71 6.42 4.55 -6.54
CA ALA A 71 6.42 5.03 -5.17
C ALA A 71 7.49 4.32 -4.33
N ILE A 72 7.55 2.98 -4.39
CA ILE A 72 8.58 2.21 -3.68
C ILE A 72 9.98 2.59 -4.17
N SER A 73 10.17 2.72 -5.49
CA SER A 73 11.46 3.14 -6.06
C SER A 73 11.88 4.54 -5.56
N ARG A 74 10.94 5.49 -5.54
CA ARG A 74 11.18 6.84 -5.00
C ARG A 74 11.52 6.82 -3.52
N ILE A 75 10.86 5.98 -2.73
CA ILE A 75 11.11 5.84 -1.30
C ILE A 75 12.52 5.30 -1.05
N VAL A 76 12.90 4.24 -1.78
CA VAL A 76 14.24 3.64 -1.67
C VAL A 76 15.32 4.66 -2.04
N LEU A 77 15.16 5.38 -3.15
CA LEU A 77 16.12 6.39 -3.60
C LEU A 77 16.18 7.63 -2.70
N ALA A 78 15.09 7.95 -1.99
CA ALA A 78 15.02 9.08 -1.05
C ALA A 78 15.38 8.69 0.40
N THR A 79 15.90 7.48 0.62
CA THR A 79 16.35 7.05 1.96
C THR A 79 17.64 7.79 2.31
N GLU A 80 17.64 8.47 3.46
CA GLU A 80 18.79 9.25 3.91
C GLU A 80 19.99 8.36 4.22
N THR A 81 21.19 8.82 3.85
CA THR A 81 22.45 8.16 4.20
C THR A 81 22.67 8.17 5.70
N SER A 82 23.01 7.03 6.28
CA SER A 82 23.23 6.91 7.72
C SER A 82 24.58 7.50 8.16
N ALA A 83 24.71 7.83 9.46
CA ALA A 83 25.97 8.26 10.06
C ALA A 83 27.07 7.20 9.88
N TYR A 84 26.71 5.91 9.98
CA TYR A 84 27.64 4.81 9.72
C TYR A 84 28.14 4.78 8.26
N GLN A 85 27.26 5.03 7.29
CA GLN A 85 27.66 5.15 5.87
C GLN A 85 28.54 6.37 5.63
N LYS A 86 28.20 7.53 6.23
CA LYS A 86 29.03 8.74 6.16
C LYS A 86 30.42 8.53 6.80
N PHE A 87 30.45 7.77 7.89
CA PHE A 87 31.66 7.45 8.63
C PHE A 87 32.46 6.28 8.03
N GLY A 88 31.86 5.48 7.13
CA GLY A 88 32.51 4.36 6.45
C GLY A 88 32.57 3.06 7.27
N VAL A 89 31.67 2.85 8.23
CA VAL A 89 31.62 1.64 9.06
C VAL A 89 30.28 0.92 8.93
N ILE A 90 30.23 -0.36 9.30
CA ILE A 90 28.98 -1.10 9.35
C ILE A 90 28.14 -0.66 10.57
N PRO A 91 26.79 -0.64 10.50
CA PRO A 91 25.92 -0.30 11.63
C PRO A 91 26.15 -1.10 12.91
N CYS A 92 26.66 -2.33 12.77
CA CYS A 92 26.95 -3.24 13.89
C CYS A 92 28.41 -3.19 14.37
N ALA A 93 29.17 -2.17 13.97
CA ALA A 93 30.56 -1.99 14.40
C ALA A 93 30.66 -1.79 15.92
N SER A 94 31.71 -2.34 16.54
CA SER A 94 31.97 -2.18 17.97
C SER A 94 32.46 -0.76 18.29
N GLU A 95 32.28 -0.32 19.53
CA GLU A 95 32.79 1.00 19.97
C GLU A 95 34.30 1.15 19.77
N LYS A 96 35.06 0.05 19.96
CA LYS A 96 36.50 0.03 19.75
C LYS A 96 36.87 0.28 18.28
N GLU A 97 36.10 -0.30 17.36
CA GLU A 97 36.28 -0.10 15.91
C GLU A 97 35.95 1.34 15.52
N ILE A 98 34.83 1.88 16.01
CA ILE A 98 34.42 3.28 15.73
C ILE A 98 35.51 4.25 16.23
N LYS A 99 35.96 4.10 17.49
CA LYS A 99 37.01 4.95 18.07
C LYS A 99 38.34 4.80 17.35
N ARG A 100 38.70 3.58 16.93
CA ARG A 100 39.92 3.34 16.13
C ARG A 100 39.84 4.02 14.78
N HIS A 101 38.74 3.82 14.06
CA HIS A 101 38.52 4.40 12.74
C HIS A 101 38.52 5.93 12.78
N PHE A 102 37.93 6.53 13.83
CA PHE A 102 37.98 7.98 14.04
C PHE A 102 39.40 8.49 14.18
N ARG A 103 40.25 7.83 14.98
CA ARG A 103 41.66 8.24 15.15
C ARG A 103 42.44 8.15 13.84
N ASP A 104 42.17 7.14 13.02
CA ASP A 104 42.85 6.96 11.74
C ASP A 104 42.40 8.03 10.72
N LEU A 105 41.10 8.33 10.66
CA LEU A 105 40.55 9.39 9.81
C LEU A 105 40.98 10.78 10.26
N ALA A 106 41.00 11.05 11.57
CA ALA A 106 41.44 12.32 12.12
C ALA A 106 42.90 12.62 11.77
N LYS A 107 43.78 11.61 11.77
CA LYS A 107 45.18 11.76 11.33
C LYS A 107 45.33 12.09 9.86
N LEU A 108 44.38 11.67 9.03
CA LEU A 108 44.38 11.83 7.58
C LEU A 108 43.77 13.16 7.14
N TYR A 109 42.70 13.59 7.78
CA TYR A 109 41.91 14.78 7.41
C TYR A 109 42.07 15.98 8.34
N HIS A 110 43.02 15.94 9.28
CA HIS A 110 43.26 17.07 10.19
C HIS A 110 43.50 18.37 9.40
N PRO A 111 42.85 19.50 9.75
CA PRO A 111 43.01 20.77 9.03
C PRO A 111 44.47 21.23 9.00
N ASP A 112 45.26 20.97 10.05
CA ASP A 112 46.72 21.26 10.06
C ASP A 112 47.52 20.56 8.96
N LYS A 113 47.03 19.42 8.43
CA LYS A 113 47.73 18.65 7.38
C LYS A 113 47.19 18.90 5.98
N VAL A 114 45.89 19.12 5.85
CA VAL A 114 45.19 19.15 4.54
C VAL A 114 44.66 20.55 4.19
N GLY A 115 44.77 21.51 5.12
CA GLY A 115 44.23 22.86 4.97
C GLY A 115 42.70 22.87 4.86
N MET A 116 42.15 24.00 4.36
CA MET A 116 40.70 24.22 4.24
C MET A 116 39.97 23.15 3.39
N ALA A 117 40.68 22.47 2.48
CA ALA A 117 40.09 21.40 1.67
C ALA A 117 39.68 20.16 2.50
N GLY A 118 40.34 19.93 3.65
CA GLY A 118 40.01 18.85 4.58
C GLY A 118 38.95 19.20 5.62
N GLU A 119 38.74 20.50 5.87
CA GLU A 119 37.89 20.99 6.97
C GLU A 119 36.45 20.52 6.85
N ALA A 120 35.82 20.69 5.69
CA ALA A 120 34.43 20.28 5.47
C ALA A 120 34.23 18.76 5.67
N LYS A 121 35.19 17.95 5.22
CA LYS A 121 35.15 16.49 5.37
C LYS A 121 35.43 16.06 6.80
N PHE A 122 36.34 16.76 7.49
CA PHE A 122 36.63 16.53 8.90
C PHE A 122 35.42 16.86 9.78
N MET A 123 34.76 17.99 9.54
CA MET A 123 33.51 18.35 10.23
C MET A 123 32.43 17.29 10.02
N GLN A 124 32.20 16.85 8.77
CA GLN A 124 31.21 15.81 8.48
C GLN A 124 31.51 14.48 9.21
N LEU A 125 32.78 14.10 9.30
CA LEU A 125 33.22 12.90 10.02
C LEU A 125 33.09 13.06 11.54
N HIS A 126 33.34 14.28 12.05
CA HIS A 126 33.19 14.60 13.47
C HIS A 126 31.72 14.54 13.89
N ASP A 127 30.82 15.17 13.13
CA ASP A 127 29.38 15.15 13.39
C ASP A 127 28.83 13.70 13.36
N ALA A 128 29.27 12.91 12.37
CA ALA A 128 28.87 11.51 12.28
C ALA A 128 29.40 10.69 13.46
N TYR A 129 30.63 10.96 13.91
CA TYR A 129 31.23 10.30 15.07
C TYR A 129 30.49 10.65 16.36
N GLU A 130 30.18 11.92 16.62
CA GLU A 130 29.48 12.36 17.83
C GLU A 130 28.12 11.67 18.00
N MET A 131 27.40 11.44 16.90
CA MET A 131 26.10 10.74 16.91
C MET A 131 26.22 9.26 17.30
N ILE A 132 27.34 8.60 17.01
CA ILE A 132 27.50 7.13 17.17
C ILE A 132 28.56 6.73 18.20
N SER A 133 29.29 7.68 18.79
CA SER A 133 30.41 7.41 19.69
C SER A 133 29.97 7.00 21.09
N GLU A 134 28.97 7.69 21.63
CA GLU A 134 28.43 7.43 22.96
C GLU A 134 27.29 6.41 22.88
N PRO A 135 27.25 5.39 23.77
CA PRO A 135 26.28 4.31 23.68
C PRO A 135 24.83 4.80 23.82
N THR A 136 24.60 5.82 24.63
CA THR A 136 23.27 6.43 24.83
C THR A 136 22.79 7.16 23.58
N LEU A 137 23.64 8.00 22.98
CA LEU A 137 23.36 8.73 21.75
C LEU A 137 23.21 7.79 20.57
N ARG A 138 24.06 6.77 20.47
CA ARG A 138 23.98 5.74 19.44
C ARG A 138 22.65 4.99 19.48
N LEU A 139 22.18 4.62 20.67
CA LEU A 139 20.86 3.97 20.82
C LEU A 139 19.71 4.89 20.39
N ALA A 140 19.79 6.18 20.73
CA ALA A 140 18.81 7.16 20.31
C ALA A 140 18.85 7.36 18.78
N TYR A 141 20.05 7.46 18.20
CA TYR A 141 20.29 7.58 16.77
C TYR A 141 19.67 6.41 16.02
N ASP A 142 20.02 5.19 16.45
CA ASP A 142 19.63 3.97 15.75
C ASP A 142 18.11 3.79 15.71
N ARG A 143 17.42 4.18 16.79
CA ARG A 143 15.98 3.97 16.94
C ARG A 143 15.13 5.10 16.38
N PHE A 144 15.57 6.34 16.56
CA PHE A 144 14.74 7.53 16.31
C PHE A 144 15.37 8.52 15.30
N GLY A 145 16.61 8.27 14.87
CA GLY A 145 17.29 9.06 13.86
C GLY A 145 17.93 10.36 14.39
N PRO A 146 18.49 11.19 13.50
CA PRO A 146 19.24 12.39 13.87
C PRO A 146 18.43 13.41 14.67
N GLN A 147 17.14 13.58 14.32
CA GLN A 147 16.26 14.59 14.93
C GLN A 147 16.06 14.37 16.43
N ALA A 148 16.10 13.11 16.87
CA ALA A 148 15.95 12.76 18.29
C ALA A 148 17.15 13.22 19.12
N ILE A 149 18.35 13.26 18.54
CA ILE A 149 19.59 13.65 19.23
C ILE A 149 19.77 15.16 19.27
N SER A 150 19.28 15.87 18.24
CA SER A 150 19.31 17.35 18.23
C SER A 150 18.43 17.99 19.30
N SER A 151 17.63 17.19 20.03
CA SER A 151 16.75 17.66 21.09
C SER A 151 17.53 17.90 22.39
N ALA A 152 17.87 19.17 22.66
CA ALA A 152 18.71 19.59 23.80
C ALA A 152 18.20 19.22 25.21
N HIS A 153 16.97 18.70 25.34
CA HIS A 153 16.32 18.39 26.61
C HIS A 153 16.34 16.90 26.97
N LEU A 154 16.88 16.03 26.10
CA LEU A 154 16.92 14.57 26.31
C LEU A 154 18.37 14.13 26.54
N SER A 155 18.62 13.44 27.66
CA SER A 155 19.97 12.99 28.01
C SER A 155 20.04 11.50 28.33
N THR A 156 18.96 10.93 28.87
CA THR A 156 18.92 9.53 29.29
C THR A 156 18.22 8.62 28.27
N VAL A 157 18.61 7.34 28.24
CA VAL A 157 18.00 6.34 27.35
C VAL A 157 16.48 6.23 27.56
N ASN A 158 16.02 6.33 28.81
CA ASN A 158 14.59 6.25 29.13
C ASN A 158 13.83 7.46 28.61
N GLU A 159 14.42 8.66 28.65
CA GLU A 159 13.82 9.86 28.06
C GLU A 159 13.69 9.74 26.55
N PHE A 160 14.72 9.26 25.86
CA PHE A 160 14.67 9.01 24.41
C PHE A 160 13.60 7.97 24.05
N ILE A 161 13.52 6.86 24.78
CA ILE A 161 12.50 5.83 24.54
C ILE A 161 11.10 6.39 24.78
N ARG A 162 10.88 7.08 25.90
CA ARG A 162 9.58 7.66 26.22
C ARG A 162 9.15 8.66 25.17
N ASN A 163 10.03 9.58 24.78
CA ASN A 163 9.75 10.56 23.73
C ASN A 163 9.46 9.88 22.39
N GLY A 164 10.29 8.91 22.00
CA GLY A 164 10.09 8.16 20.77
C GLY A 164 8.77 7.36 20.74
N VAL A 165 8.35 6.80 21.88
CA VAL A 165 7.03 6.15 22.00
C VAL A 165 5.90 7.17 21.86
N TYR A 166 6.02 8.37 22.44
CA TYR A 166 5.03 9.43 22.24
C TYR A 166 4.92 9.85 20.77
N GLU A 167 6.05 10.04 20.09
CA GLU A 167 6.09 10.35 18.66
C GLU A 167 5.46 9.24 17.81
N ILE A 168 5.74 7.98 18.13
CA ILE A 168 5.10 6.83 17.48
C ILE A 168 3.58 6.90 17.68
N LEU A 169 3.10 7.01 18.92
CA LEU A 169 1.67 7.05 19.21
C LEU A 169 0.97 8.24 18.54
N TYR A 170 1.62 9.41 18.53
CA TYR A 170 1.13 10.60 17.85
C TYR A 170 1.02 10.38 16.33
N SER A 171 2.04 9.78 15.72
CA SER A 171 2.03 9.44 14.29
C SER A 171 0.91 8.43 13.95
N GLN A 172 0.63 7.48 14.84
CA GLN A 172 -0.45 6.50 14.66
C GLN A 172 -1.83 7.12 14.79
N LEU A 173 -2.01 8.03 15.76
CA LEU A 173 -3.24 8.80 15.91
C LEU A 173 -3.50 9.65 14.65
N HIS A 174 -2.45 10.28 14.12
CA HIS A 174 -2.53 11.04 12.89
C HIS A 174 -2.90 10.17 11.68
N LEU A 175 -2.33 8.98 11.55
CA LEU A 175 -2.68 8.01 10.51
C LEU A 175 -4.13 7.53 10.62
N LEU A 176 -4.62 7.26 11.84
CA LEU A 176 -6.02 6.91 12.09
C LEU A 176 -6.96 8.06 11.69
N PHE A 177 -6.62 9.28 12.09
CA PHE A 177 -7.38 10.47 11.72
C PHE A 177 -7.45 10.65 10.19
N ALA A 178 -6.32 10.49 9.50
CA ALA A 178 -6.25 10.57 8.05
C ALA A 178 -7.13 9.51 7.35
N GLN A 179 -7.16 8.28 7.86
CA GLN A 179 -8.02 7.22 7.34
C GLN A 179 -9.50 7.50 7.62
N ALA A 180 -9.84 7.94 8.83
CA ALA A 180 -11.21 8.29 9.20
C ALA A 180 -11.74 9.45 8.34
N LEU A 181 -10.90 10.46 8.08
CA LEU A 181 -11.24 11.57 7.20
C LEU A 181 -11.39 11.11 5.75
N GLY A 182 -10.48 10.28 5.25
CA GLY A 182 -10.56 9.68 3.91
C GLY A 182 -11.86 8.89 3.71
N TRP A 183 -12.27 8.12 4.73
CA TRP A 183 -13.55 7.42 4.77
C TRP A 183 -14.73 8.40 4.73
N LEU A 184 -14.73 9.43 5.59
CA LEU A 184 -15.83 10.40 5.68
C LEU A 184 -16.05 11.16 4.36
N LEU A 185 -14.96 11.53 3.68
CA LEU A 185 -15.02 12.20 2.37
C LEU A 185 -15.57 11.29 1.26
N HIS A 186 -15.39 9.98 1.36
CA HIS A 186 -15.81 9.02 0.34
C HIS A 186 -17.07 8.22 0.68
N ALA A 187 -17.58 8.34 1.91
CA ALA A 187 -18.76 7.64 2.42
C ALA A 187 -20.02 7.84 1.55
N ARG A 188 -20.11 8.97 0.83
CA ARG A 188 -21.23 9.28 -0.08
C ARG A 188 -21.03 8.81 -1.52
N SER A 189 -19.78 8.66 -1.97
CA SER A 189 -19.49 8.39 -3.37
C SER A 189 -19.54 6.90 -3.72
N TYR A 190 -19.41 6.05 -2.70
CA TYR A 190 -19.52 4.61 -2.81
C TYR A 190 -20.49 4.16 -1.71
N ASN A 191 -21.65 3.59 -2.04
CA ASN A 191 -22.57 2.94 -1.08
C ASN A 191 -21.85 1.76 -0.38
N TYR A 192 -20.91 2.06 0.53
CA TYR A 192 -20.04 1.09 1.17
C TYR A 192 -20.49 0.89 2.61
N SER A 193 -20.95 -0.32 2.90
CA SER A 193 -20.70 -0.94 4.20
C SER A 193 -19.21 -0.81 4.54
N PHE A 194 -18.86 -0.73 5.83
CA PHE A 194 -17.48 -0.72 6.33
C PHE A 194 -16.60 -1.69 5.53
N GLY A 195 -15.86 -1.16 4.55
CA GLY A 195 -15.35 -1.97 3.45
C GLY A 195 -14.19 -2.83 3.87
N MET A 196 -13.98 -3.95 3.18
CA MET A 196 -12.76 -4.76 3.36
C MET A 196 -11.47 -3.93 3.14
N GLY A 197 -11.50 -2.88 2.31
CA GLY A 197 -10.38 -1.94 2.16
C GLY A 197 -10.00 -1.17 3.43
N THR A 198 -10.99 -0.70 4.21
CA THR A 198 -10.73 -0.07 5.51
C THR A 198 -10.21 -1.08 6.53
N MET A 199 -10.70 -2.33 6.48
CA MET A 199 -10.16 -3.42 7.30
C MET A 199 -8.68 -3.68 7.01
N TRP A 200 -8.28 -3.79 5.73
CA TRP A 200 -6.87 -3.97 5.35
C TRP A 200 -6.00 -2.79 5.76
N GLY A 201 -6.51 -1.56 5.63
CA GLY A 201 -5.82 -0.35 6.10
C GLY A 201 -5.54 -0.38 7.59
N LEU A 202 -6.55 -0.73 8.41
CA LEU A 202 -6.40 -0.85 9.86
C LEU A 202 -5.47 -2.00 10.26
N LEU A 203 -5.52 -3.15 9.57
CA LEU A 203 -4.61 -4.26 9.81
C LEU A 203 -3.15 -3.89 9.48
N LEU A 204 -2.92 -3.25 8.34
CA LEU A 204 -1.61 -2.75 7.96
C LEU A 204 -1.09 -1.74 8.97
N GLN A 205 -1.97 -0.86 9.47
CA GLN A 205 -1.61 0.12 10.48
C GLN A 205 -1.28 -0.52 11.83
N GLY A 206 -2.09 -1.46 12.31
CA GLY A 206 -1.81 -2.19 13.54
C GLY A 206 -0.46 -2.92 13.48
N THR A 207 -0.18 -3.54 12.34
CA THR A 207 1.11 -4.20 12.06
C THR A 207 2.26 -3.21 12.06
N LEU A 208 2.09 -2.05 11.41
CA LEU A 208 3.08 -0.97 11.38
C LEU A 208 3.37 -0.43 12.78
N CYS A 209 2.33 -0.15 13.57
CA CYS A 209 2.44 0.32 14.95
C CYS A 209 3.21 -0.68 15.82
N TRP A 210 2.82 -1.96 15.76
CA TRP A 210 3.48 -3.03 16.50
C TRP A 210 4.97 -3.11 16.15
N LEU A 211 5.30 -3.06 14.85
CA LEU A 211 6.68 -3.16 14.38
C LEU A 211 7.53 -1.94 14.78
N GLN A 212 6.96 -0.73 14.75
CA GLN A 212 7.60 0.49 15.24
C GLN A 212 7.91 0.40 16.75
N LEU A 213 6.91 0.01 17.56
CA LEU A 213 7.10 -0.16 19.00
C LEU A 213 8.14 -1.24 19.31
N ARG A 214 8.14 -2.34 18.55
CA ARG A 214 9.13 -3.41 18.71
C ARG A 214 10.54 -2.93 18.39
N MET A 215 10.72 -2.15 17.33
CA MET A 215 12.02 -1.58 16.97
C MET A 215 12.50 -0.55 18.02
N ALA A 216 11.62 0.33 18.47
CA ALA A 216 11.90 1.36 19.47
C ALA A 216 12.30 0.79 20.85
N THR A 217 11.77 -0.38 21.22
CA THR A 217 11.99 -1.02 22.54
C THR A 217 12.98 -2.18 22.50
N SER A 218 13.50 -2.55 21.33
CA SER A 218 14.39 -3.71 21.17
C SER A 218 15.69 -3.58 21.97
N LYS A 219 16.02 -4.58 22.80
CA LYS A 219 17.17 -4.55 23.73
C LYS A 219 18.52 -4.98 23.11
N GLY A 220 18.70 -4.90 21.79
CA GLY A 220 19.93 -5.36 21.11
C GLY A 220 20.67 -4.24 20.40
N ALA A 221 22.00 -4.25 20.47
CA ALA A 221 22.88 -3.29 19.77
C ALA A 221 22.88 -3.45 18.24
N CYS A 222 22.41 -4.59 17.72
CA CYS A 222 22.32 -4.86 16.28
C CYS A 222 21.16 -5.83 16.00
N PRO A 223 19.97 -5.32 15.62
CA PRO A 223 18.84 -6.14 15.22
C PRO A 223 19.17 -7.03 14.02
N TYR A 224 18.57 -8.22 13.94
CA TYR A 224 18.77 -9.15 12.81
C TYR A 224 18.50 -8.47 11.46
N ILE A 225 17.44 -7.66 11.38
CA ILE A 225 17.07 -6.94 10.15
C ILE A 225 18.22 -6.05 9.69
N THR A 226 18.86 -5.30 10.59
CA THR A 226 20.01 -4.44 10.27
C THR A 226 21.21 -5.22 9.75
N ARG A 227 21.42 -6.45 10.22
CA ARG A 227 22.49 -7.31 9.71
C ARG A 227 22.24 -7.76 8.27
N VAL A 228 20.98 -8.04 7.92
CA VAL A 228 20.62 -8.53 6.59
C VAL A 228 20.52 -7.39 5.57
N THR A 229 19.93 -6.27 5.96
CA THR A 229 19.64 -5.15 5.04
C THR A 229 20.71 -4.07 5.03
N GLY A 230 21.57 -4.01 6.07
CA GLY A 230 22.46 -2.88 6.30
C GLY A 230 21.73 -1.59 6.71
N LEU A 231 20.40 -1.63 6.87
CA LEU A 231 19.58 -0.48 7.25
C LEU A 231 19.35 -0.44 8.76
N ILE A 232 19.39 0.77 9.29
CA ILE A 232 19.24 1.04 10.72
C ILE A 232 17.75 1.11 11.07
N PRO A 233 17.31 0.78 12.30
CA PRO A 233 15.89 0.76 12.65
C PRO A 233 15.11 2.03 12.27
N PHE A 234 15.66 3.23 12.50
CA PHE A 234 14.98 4.47 12.12
C PHE A 234 14.73 4.57 10.60
N GLN A 235 15.69 4.15 9.75
CA GLN A 235 15.53 4.17 8.29
C GLN A 235 14.42 3.21 7.87
N ILE A 236 14.38 2.03 8.49
CA ILE A 236 13.35 1.02 8.24
C ILE A 236 11.96 1.58 8.62
N VAL A 237 11.84 2.22 9.79
CA VAL A 237 10.59 2.88 10.22
C VAL A 237 10.15 3.94 9.21
N ILE A 238 11.06 4.81 8.76
CA ILE A 238 10.74 5.85 7.78
C ILE A 238 10.27 5.25 6.46
N ILE A 239 10.95 4.22 5.95
CA ILE A 239 10.56 3.52 4.73
C ILE A 239 9.15 2.93 4.90
N MET A 240 8.87 2.27 6.03
CA MET A 240 7.57 1.67 6.29
C MET A 240 6.43 2.70 6.37
N ILE A 241 6.66 3.83 7.05
CA ILE A 241 5.68 4.93 7.13
C ILE A 241 5.41 5.51 5.73
N ARG A 242 6.46 5.76 4.94
CA ARG A 242 6.32 6.31 3.59
C ARG A 242 5.69 5.30 2.62
N ALA A 243 5.94 4.01 2.79
CA ALA A 243 5.36 2.93 1.99
C ALA A 243 3.91 2.61 2.37
N PHE A 244 3.44 3.04 3.55
CA PHE A 244 2.10 2.72 4.06
C PHE A 244 0.99 3.09 3.07
N PHE A 245 0.96 4.33 2.60
CA PHE A 245 -0.11 4.81 1.72
C PHE A 245 -0.09 4.11 0.34
N PRO A 246 1.06 3.99 -0.36
CA PRO A 246 1.15 3.17 -1.57
C PRO A 246 0.71 1.72 -1.38
N CYS A 247 1.11 1.07 -0.28
CA CYS A 247 0.69 -0.30 0.03
C CYS A 247 -0.83 -0.40 0.26
N MET A 248 -1.39 0.54 1.03
CA MET A 248 -2.83 0.59 1.30
C MET A 248 -3.63 0.73 -0.01
N LEU A 249 -3.22 1.67 -0.87
CA LEU A 249 -3.87 1.88 -2.17
C LEU A 249 -3.78 0.64 -3.06
N PHE A 250 -2.60 0.02 -3.13
CA PHE A 250 -2.40 -1.18 -3.92
C PHE A 250 -3.29 -2.34 -3.43
N LEU A 251 -3.37 -2.54 -2.12
CA LEU A 251 -4.26 -3.54 -1.51
C LEU A 251 -5.74 -3.27 -1.78
N GLN A 252 -6.16 -2.01 -1.72
CA GLN A 252 -7.54 -1.61 -2.04
C GLN A 252 -7.90 -1.96 -3.49
N GLN A 253 -6.99 -1.70 -4.44
CA GLN A 253 -7.21 -2.00 -5.86
C GLN A 253 -7.20 -3.52 -6.14
N ILE A 254 -6.31 -4.28 -5.51
CA ILE A 254 -6.32 -5.75 -5.58
C ILE A 254 -7.64 -6.31 -5.06
N HIS A 255 -8.14 -5.77 -3.94
CA HIS A 255 -9.35 -6.28 -3.32
C HIS A 255 -10.57 -6.19 -4.24
N MET A 256 -10.78 -5.06 -4.93
CA MET A 256 -11.89 -4.90 -5.89
C MET A 256 -11.88 -5.97 -6.98
N CYS A 257 -10.68 -6.44 -7.33
CA CYS A 257 -10.49 -7.47 -8.33
C CYS A 257 -10.71 -8.87 -7.74
N LEU A 258 -10.17 -9.10 -6.54
CA LEU A 258 -10.35 -10.36 -5.83
C LEU A 258 -11.83 -10.62 -5.52
N GLU A 259 -12.59 -9.59 -5.16
CA GLU A 259 -14.03 -9.71 -4.90
C GLU A 259 -14.79 -10.19 -6.15
N ARG A 260 -14.49 -9.61 -7.32
CA ARG A 260 -15.08 -10.06 -8.60
C ARG A 260 -14.63 -11.47 -8.98
N LEU A 261 -13.37 -11.82 -8.74
CA LEU A 261 -12.85 -13.16 -8.98
C LEU A 261 -13.55 -14.19 -8.09
N LEU A 262 -13.71 -13.89 -6.79
CA LEU A 262 -14.39 -14.76 -5.82
C LEU A 262 -15.89 -14.89 -6.13
N ALA A 263 -16.53 -13.82 -6.62
CA ALA A 263 -17.93 -13.84 -6.98
C ALA A 263 -18.22 -14.65 -8.27
N THR A 264 -17.32 -14.64 -9.24
CA THR A 264 -17.54 -15.24 -10.58
C THR A 264 -16.78 -16.55 -10.80
N GLY A 265 -15.72 -16.83 -10.02
CA GLY A 265 -14.86 -18.01 -10.15
C GLY A 265 -14.02 -18.07 -11.43
N LYS A 266 -14.07 -17.06 -12.31
CA LYS A 266 -13.45 -17.09 -13.64
C LYS A 266 -12.39 -15.99 -13.80
N TRP A 267 -11.14 -16.41 -14.02
CA TRP A 267 -10.03 -15.51 -14.37
C TRP A 267 -10.19 -14.81 -15.72
N GLY A 268 -11.03 -15.35 -16.62
CA GLY A 268 -11.22 -14.83 -17.97
C GLY A 268 -11.81 -13.41 -18.03
N HIS A 269 -12.46 -12.94 -16.94
CA HIS A 269 -12.99 -11.58 -16.84
C HIS A 269 -11.91 -10.49 -16.68
N PHE A 270 -10.64 -10.86 -16.44
CA PHE A 270 -9.50 -9.95 -16.29
C PHE A 270 -8.58 -9.97 -17.52
N ARG A 271 -9.15 -10.02 -18.73
CA ARG A 271 -8.39 -9.96 -19.99
C ARG A 271 -8.81 -8.76 -20.82
N PHE A 272 -7.85 -8.15 -21.51
CA PHE A 272 -8.12 -7.22 -22.60
C PHE A 272 -8.62 -8.05 -23.80
N ALA A 273 -9.89 -7.88 -24.17
CA ALA A 273 -10.48 -8.61 -25.28
C ALA A 273 -10.01 -8.00 -26.62
N SER A 274 -9.40 -8.81 -27.48
CA SER A 274 -8.90 -8.38 -28.80
C SER A 274 -9.94 -8.49 -29.93
N SER A 275 -11.09 -9.13 -29.67
CA SER A 275 -12.19 -9.28 -30.63
C SER A 275 -13.52 -8.78 -30.07
N GLU A 276 -14.45 -8.39 -30.95
CA GLU A 276 -15.83 -8.00 -30.57
C GLU A 276 -16.62 -9.17 -29.97
N GLU A 277 -16.28 -10.40 -30.33
CA GLU A 277 -16.93 -11.64 -29.87
C GLU A 277 -16.32 -12.23 -28.59
N SER A 278 -15.04 -11.97 -28.28
CA SER A 278 -14.37 -12.58 -27.11
C SER A 278 -14.70 -11.92 -25.78
N ILE A 279 -15.78 -11.16 -25.71
CA ILE A 279 -16.47 -11.02 -24.43
C ILE A 279 -16.81 -12.45 -24.07
N LEU A 280 -16.48 -12.89 -22.85
CA LEU A 280 -17.23 -14.00 -22.27
C LEU A 280 -18.68 -13.51 -22.31
N VAL A 281 -19.41 -13.82 -23.39
CA VAL A 281 -20.85 -13.88 -23.38
C VAL A 281 -21.07 -14.93 -22.32
N GLU A 282 -21.15 -14.49 -21.06
CA GLU A 282 -21.90 -15.18 -20.04
C GLU A 282 -23.12 -15.65 -20.79
N SER A 283 -23.27 -16.98 -20.92
CA SER A 283 -24.41 -17.59 -21.60
C SER A 283 -25.66 -16.78 -21.23
N PRO A 284 -26.67 -16.60 -22.09
CA PRO A 284 -27.91 -15.92 -21.72
C PRO A 284 -28.54 -16.40 -20.40
N ALA A 285 -28.13 -17.58 -19.90
CA ALA A 285 -28.38 -18.08 -18.55
C ALA A 285 -27.47 -17.49 -17.44
N GLU A 286 -26.16 -17.31 -17.67
CA GLU A 286 -25.22 -16.72 -16.71
C GLU A 286 -25.46 -15.21 -16.50
N MET A 287 -25.73 -14.44 -17.56
CA MET A 287 -26.12 -13.02 -17.42
C MET A 287 -27.43 -12.89 -16.63
N ARG A 288 -28.39 -13.78 -16.89
CA ARG A 288 -29.63 -13.84 -16.10
C ARG A 288 -29.33 -14.14 -14.63
N LYS A 289 -28.43 -15.09 -14.35
CA LYS A 289 -28.04 -15.41 -12.97
C LYS A 289 -27.39 -14.23 -12.27
N SER A 290 -26.46 -13.52 -12.91
CA SER A 290 -25.78 -12.36 -12.31
C SER A 290 -26.75 -11.19 -12.08
N GLU A 291 -27.68 -10.96 -13.01
CA GLU A 291 -28.73 -9.95 -12.90
C GLU A 291 -29.75 -10.27 -11.80
N ILE A 292 -30.22 -11.52 -11.72
CA ILE A 292 -31.06 -12.02 -10.63
C ILE A 292 -30.35 -11.84 -9.28
N THR A 293 -29.08 -12.27 -9.18
CA THR A 293 -28.30 -12.15 -7.95
C THR A 293 -28.12 -10.68 -7.53
N ARG A 294 -27.97 -9.78 -8.50
CA ARG A 294 -27.89 -8.33 -8.26
C ARG A 294 -29.21 -7.75 -7.76
N ILE A 295 -30.34 -8.18 -8.34
CA ILE A 295 -31.69 -7.78 -7.90
C ILE A 295 -31.93 -8.27 -6.47
N LEU A 296 -31.59 -9.53 -6.17
CA LEU A 296 -31.76 -10.13 -4.84
C LEU A 296 -30.82 -9.56 -3.77
N ARG A 297 -29.65 -9.03 -4.17
CA ARG A 297 -28.71 -8.37 -3.23
C ARG A 297 -29.16 -6.95 -2.86
N LYS A 298 -30.02 -6.34 -3.66
CA LYS A 298 -30.56 -5.01 -3.35
C LYS A 298 -31.63 -5.16 -2.27
N GLU A 299 -31.48 -4.46 -1.16
CA GLU A 299 -32.45 -4.45 -0.08
C GLU A 299 -33.80 -3.91 -0.62
N ALA A 300 -34.88 -4.66 -0.43
CA ALA A 300 -36.20 -4.25 -0.90
C ALA A 300 -36.73 -3.12 -0.01
N GLU A 301 -36.98 -1.96 -0.58
CA GLU A 301 -37.44 -0.78 0.15
C GLU A 301 -38.98 -0.80 0.32
N THR A 302 -39.68 -1.57 -0.51
CA THR A 302 -41.15 -1.67 -0.50
C THR A 302 -41.65 -3.12 -0.51
N LEU A 303 -42.82 -3.36 0.09
CA LEU A 303 -43.47 -4.68 0.14
C LEU A 303 -43.70 -5.33 -1.24
N PRO A 304 -44.09 -4.59 -2.30
CA PRO A 304 -44.23 -5.14 -3.64
C PRO A 304 -42.90 -5.58 -4.25
N GLU A 305 -41.81 -4.85 -3.99
CA GLU A 305 -40.46 -5.23 -4.43
C GLU A 305 -39.96 -6.49 -3.71
N ALA A 306 -40.23 -6.61 -2.41
CA ALA A 306 -39.89 -7.81 -1.65
C ALA A 306 -40.63 -9.04 -2.18
N ASN A 307 -41.93 -8.92 -2.48
CA ASN A 307 -42.70 -10.01 -3.09
C ASN A 307 -42.19 -10.37 -4.49
N ALA A 308 -41.85 -9.38 -5.32
CA ALA A 308 -41.26 -9.61 -6.63
C ALA A 308 -39.90 -10.33 -6.56
N GLN A 309 -39.06 -10.01 -5.55
CA GLN A 309 -37.80 -10.72 -5.30
C GLN A 309 -38.03 -12.17 -4.86
N ILE A 310 -39.00 -12.42 -3.99
CA ILE A 310 -39.38 -13.77 -3.54
C ILE A 310 -39.86 -14.63 -4.73
N ASP A 311 -40.72 -14.08 -5.58
CA ASP A 311 -41.20 -14.77 -6.78
C ASP A 311 -40.05 -15.10 -7.75
N LEU A 312 -39.10 -14.18 -7.89
CA LEU A 312 -37.88 -14.40 -8.67
C LEU A 312 -36.98 -15.50 -8.09
N MET A 313 -36.85 -15.58 -6.76
CA MET A 313 -36.17 -16.70 -6.10
C MET A 313 -36.89 -18.03 -6.34
N ALA A 314 -38.22 -18.05 -6.23
CA ALA A 314 -39.02 -19.25 -6.44
C ALA A 314 -38.89 -19.79 -7.87
N ILE A 315 -39.00 -18.90 -8.87
CA ILE A 315 -38.86 -19.27 -10.28
C ILE A 315 -37.45 -19.79 -10.59
N SER A 316 -36.41 -19.14 -10.06
CA SER A 316 -35.02 -19.57 -10.27
C SER A 316 -34.71 -20.91 -9.59
N ALA A 317 -35.27 -21.17 -8.41
CA ALA A 317 -35.16 -22.46 -7.73
C ALA A 317 -35.83 -23.59 -8.52
N LEU A 318 -37.02 -23.34 -9.09
CA LEU A 318 -37.73 -24.30 -9.94
C LEU A 318 -36.96 -24.61 -11.23
N GLN A 319 -36.35 -23.61 -11.87
CA GLN A 319 -35.52 -23.80 -13.06
C GLN A 319 -34.26 -24.62 -12.77
N LEU A 320 -33.62 -24.40 -11.62
CA LEU A 320 -32.48 -25.21 -11.17
C LEU A 320 -32.89 -26.66 -10.92
N HIS A 321 -34.04 -26.88 -10.30
CA HIS A 321 -34.58 -28.22 -10.08
C HIS A 321 -34.88 -28.94 -11.41
N ALA A 322 -35.46 -28.23 -12.39
CA ALA A 322 -35.74 -28.79 -13.71
C ALA A 322 -34.44 -29.14 -14.48
N GLN A 323 -33.42 -28.28 -14.43
CA GLN A 323 -32.10 -28.57 -15.02
C GLN A 323 -31.41 -29.76 -14.35
N ALA A 324 -31.44 -29.85 -13.02
CA ALA A 324 -30.89 -30.99 -12.29
C ALA A 324 -31.59 -32.29 -12.71
N TYR A 325 -32.91 -32.28 -12.86
CA TYR A 325 -33.68 -33.43 -13.31
C TYR A 325 -33.37 -33.82 -14.77
N GLY A 326 -33.23 -32.84 -15.66
CA GLY A 326 -32.83 -33.08 -17.06
C GLY A 326 -31.44 -33.70 -17.20
N ASN A 327 -30.46 -33.21 -16.42
CA ASN A 327 -29.11 -33.78 -16.41
C ASN A 327 -29.07 -35.21 -15.86
N VAL A 328 -29.94 -35.55 -14.91
CA VAL A 328 -30.08 -36.92 -14.38
C VAL A 328 -30.67 -37.87 -15.43
N LEU A 329 -31.62 -37.41 -16.25
CA LEU A 329 -32.17 -38.21 -17.36
C LEU A 329 -31.15 -38.42 -18.47
N GLN A 330 -30.40 -37.38 -18.84
CA GLN A 330 -29.37 -37.44 -19.89
C GLN A 330 -28.17 -38.32 -19.47
N ASN A 331 -27.79 -38.30 -18.19
CA ASN A 331 -26.78 -39.21 -17.66
C ASN A 331 -27.27 -40.66 -17.56
N LYS A 332 -28.58 -40.90 -17.36
CA LYS A 332 -29.16 -42.25 -17.43
C LYS A 332 -29.13 -42.81 -18.84
N GLU A 333 -29.48 -42.02 -19.86
CA GLU A 333 -29.41 -42.43 -21.27
C GLU A 333 -27.98 -42.74 -21.72
N ASN A 334 -26.98 -41.97 -21.28
CA ASN A 334 -25.57 -42.21 -21.61
C ASN A 334 -24.90 -43.34 -20.80
N SER A 335 -25.60 -43.92 -19.81
CA SER A 335 -25.10 -45.00 -18.95
C SER A 335 -25.64 -46.39 -19.29
N ASN A 336 -26.51 -46.50 -20.29
CA ASN A 336 -26.89 -47.79 -20.86
C ASN A 336 -25.85 -48.19 -21.93
N PRO A 337 -25.21 -49.37 -21.81
CA PRO A 337 -24.15 -49.82 -22.71
C PRO A 337 -24.62 -50.09 -24.13
#